data_AF-C0BEF8-F1
#
_entry.id   AF-C0BEF8-F1
#
_cell.length_a   1.000
_cell.length_b   1.000
_cell.length_c   1.000
_cell.angle_alpha   90.00
_cell.angle_beta   90.00
_cell.angle_gamma   90.00
#
_symmetry.space_group_name_H-M   'P 1'
#
loop_
_entity.id
_entity.type
_entity.pdbx_description
1 polymer ?
#
loop_
_entity_poly.entity_id
_entity_poly.type
_entity_poly.pdbx_seq_one_letter_code
_entity_poly.pdbx_strand_id
1 'polypeptide(L)'
;MRLKDWSFLGNYEFFTNRLQMLATNDLPAEKWSYAGKEDFGILRNYLYFTFEKLWKEREEAPDSDKQKYIYMDDKVGCFNTGLYDKTWQPIYFYCIKNPIAGFQEWRFTAFYNSYTIKFADISNSAALDLQRASYFDDPSALIYDIKLDIIPQWDHILYDEEIF
;
A
#
# COMPACT_ATOMS: atom_id res chain seq x y z
N MET A 1 -8.60 13.10 -4.32
CA MET A 1 -9.78 12.22 -4.38
C MET A 1 -9.82 11.35 -3.13
N ARG A 2 -10.98 11.07 -2.53
CA ARG A 2 -11.08 10.20 -1.35
C ARG A 2 -11.15 8.73 -1.77
N LEU A 3 -10.60 7.83 -0.94
CA LEU A 3 -10.56 6.39 -1.27
C LEU A 3 -11.98 5.83 -1.54
N LYS A 4 -12.96 6.21 -0.73
CA LYS A 4 -14.36 5.76 -0.87
C LYS A 4 -15.10 6.28 -2.12
N ASP A 5 -14.58 7.33 -2.73
CA ASP A 5 -15.12 7.86 -3.99
C ASP A 5 -14.45 7.15 -5.18
N TRP A 6 -13.20 6.74 -5.02
CA TRP A 6 -12.43 6.00 -6.03
C TRP A 6 -12.80 4.53 -6.09
N SER A 7 -12.93 3.87 -4.94
CA SER A 7 -13.22 2.43 -4.85
C SER A 7 -14.39 2.09 -3.93
N PHE A 8 -15.17 1.11 -4.36
CA PHE A 8 -16.18 0.46 -3.55
C PHE A 8 -15.49 -0.54 -2.61
N LEU A 9 -15.55 -0.26 -1.30
CA LEU A 9 -14.89 -1.05 -0.26
C LEU A 9 -15.72 -2.25 0.24
N GLY A 10 -16.93 -2.43 -0.29
CA GLY A 10 -17.92 -3.35 0.28
C GLY A 10 -18.71 -2.71 1.42
N ASN A 11 -19.48 -3.53 2.13
CA ASN A 11 -20.15 -3.08 3.35
C ASN A 11 -19.14 -2.93 4.51
N TYR A 12 -19.58 -2.30 5.60
CA TYR A 12 -18.73 -1.99 6.75
C TYR A 12 -18.08 -3.24 7.35
N GLU A 13 -18.85 -4.32 7.50
CA GLU A 13 -18.39 -5.58 8.12
C GLU A 13 -17.36 -6.27 7.22
N PHE A 14 -17.61 -6.35 5.92
CA PHE A 14 -16.67 -6.90 4.95
C PHE A 14 -15.33 -6.19 5.02
N PHE A 15 -15.32 -4.86 4.96
CA PHE A 15 -14.07 -4.12 4.99
C PHE A 15 -13.36 -4.26 6.35
N THR A 16 -14.11 -4.22 7.46
CA THR A 16 -13.55 -4.43 8.81
C THR A 16 -12.92 -5.80 8.97
N ASN A 17 -13.55 -6.85 8.45
CA ASN A 17 -12.98 -8.21 8.45
C ASN A 17 -11.69 -8.29 7.63
N ARG A 18 -11.60 -7.58 6.50
CA ARG A 18 -10.36 -7.50 5.70
C ARG A 18 -9.24 -6.78 6.46
N LEU A 19 -9.56 -5.71 7.19
CA LEU A 19 -8.59 -5.03 8.05
C LEU A 19 -8.13 -5.92 9.21
N GLN A 20 -9.05 -6.68 9.82
CA GLN A 20 -8.71 -7.63 10.87
C GLN A 20 -7.76 -8.72 10.37
N MET A 21 -8.05 -9.31 9.20
CA MET A 21 -7.17 -10.31 8.58
C MET A 21 -5.78 -9.73 8.33
N LEU A 22 -5.70 -8.53 7.74
CA LEU A 22 -4.45 -7.86 7.47
C LEU A 22 -3.64 -7.61 8.75
N ALA A 23 -4.30 -7.04 9.78
CA ALA A 23 -3.67 -6.72 11.06
C ALA A 23 -3.18 -7.96 11.84
N THR A 24 -3.89 -9.08 11.72
CA THR A 24 -3.59 -10.30 12.50
C THR A 24 -2.57 -11.18 11.78
N ASN A 25 -2.74 -11.36 10.47
CA ASN A 25 -2.00 -12.35 9.71
C ASN A 25 -0.71 -11.76 9.13
N ASP A 26 -0.80 -10.56 8.55
CA ASP A 26 0.25 -10.02 7.70
C ASP A 26 1.09 -8.97 8.41
N LEU A 27 0.46 -8.03 9.12
CA LEU A 27 1.17 -6.92 9.78
C LEU A 27 1.87 -7.38 11.07
N PRO A 28 2.99 -6.72 11.45
CA PRO A 28 3.54 -6.80 12.79
C PRO A 28 2.49 -6.44 13.86
N ALA A 29 2.68 -6.97 15.07
CA ALA A 29 1.76 -6.76 16.17
C ALA A 29 1.74 -5.27 16.59
N GLU A 30 0.61 -4.59 16.33
CA GLU A 30 0.42 -3.18 16.64
C GLU A 30 -1.06 -2.90 16.98
N LYS A 31 -1.30 -1.81 17.72
CA LYS A 31 -2.66 -1.38 18.09
C LYS A 31 -3.30 -0.59 16.95
N TRP A 32 -4.06 -1.29 16.12
CA TRP A 32 -4.76 -0.72 14.96
C TRP A 32 -6.16 -0.15 15.26
N SER A 33 -6.58 -0.17 16.52
CA SER A 33 -7.85 0.38 17.00
C SER A 33 -7.61 1.40 18.10
N TYR A 34 -8.54 2.36 18.24
CA TYR A 34 -8.53 3.30 19.37
C TYR A 34 -8.87 2.58 20.68
N ALA A 35 -8.43 3.13 21.82
CA ALA A 35 -8.71 2.55 23.12
C ALA A 35 -10.22 2.33 23.33
N GLY A 36 -10.60 1.11 23.72
CA GLY A 36 -12.00 0.71 23.94
C GLY A 36 -12.79 0.41 22.67
N LYS A 37 -12.13 0.34 21.50
CA LYS A 37 -12.74 -0.07 20.22
C LYS A 37 -11.96 -1.23 19.61
N GLU A 38 -12.67 -2.06 18.85
CA GLU A 38 -12.11 -3.18 18.08
C GLU A 38 -12.57 -3.07 16.61
N ASP A 39 -12.47 -1.85 16.05
CA ASP A 39 -13.01 -1.52 14.74
C ASP A 39 -11.93 -1.27 13.67
N PHE A 40 -10.65 -1.42 14.03
CA PHE A 40 -9.49 -1.12 13.19
C PHE A 40 -9.52 0.32 12.64
N GLY A 41 -10.10 1.25 13.41
CA GLY A 41 -10.29 2.64 12.99
C GLY A 41 -8.99 3.38 12.66
N ILE A 42 -7.88 3.05 13.33
CA ILE A 42 -6.57 3.66 13.04
C ILE A 42 -6.08 3.17 11.67
N LEU A 43 -6.09 1.85 11.44
CA LEU A 43 -5.66 1.27 10.17
C LEU A 43 -6.54 1.73 9.00
N ARG A 44 -7.85 1.82 9.21
CA ARG A 44 -8.79 2.36 8.22
C ARG A 44 -8.44 3.79 7.82
N ASN A 45 -8.26 4.66 8.82
CA ASN A 45 -7.90 6.06 8.60
C ASN A 45 -6.54 6.18 7.90
N TYR A 46 -5.56 5.38 8.32
CA TYR A 46 -4.25 5.31 7.69
C TYR A 46 -4.36 5.02 6.18
N LEU A 47 -5.15 4.01 5.78
CA LEU A 47 -5.33 3.67 4.37
C LEU A 47 -6.05 4.79 3.59
N TYR A 48 -7.02 5.45 4.21
CA TYR A 48 -7.74 6.57 3.58
C TYR A 48 -6.82 7.75 3.32
N PHE A 49 -6.07 8.18 4.34
CA PHE A 49 -5.17 9.32 4.21
C PHE A 49 -3.95 9.00 3.32
N THR A 50 -3.42 7.78 3.38
CA THR A 50 -2.36 7.33 2.47
C THR A 50 -2.81 7.42 1.02
N PHE A 51 -4.01 6.93 0.70
CA PHE A 51 -4.55 7.04 -0.65
C PHE A 51 -4.75 8.50 -1.08
N GLU A 52 -5.33 9.34 -0.22
CA GLU A 52 -5.56 10.75 -0.53
C GLU A 52 -4.25 11.51 -0.81
N LYS A 53 -3.20 11.20 -0.06
CA LYS A 53 -1.85 11.72 -0.26
C LYS A 53 -1.24 11.23 -1.58
N LEU A 54 -1.30 9.93 -1.86
CA LEU A 54 -0.84 9.36 -3.14
C LEU A 54 -1.58 9.95 -4.33
N TRP A 55 -2.89 10.18 -4.21
CA TRP A 55 -3.67 10.83 -5.25
C TRP A 55 -3.17 12.24 -5.51
N LYS A 56 -2.90 13.02 -4.45
CA LYS A 56 -2.35 14.37 -4.60
C LYS A 56 -0.98 14.34 -5.31
N GLU A 57 -0.08 13.46 -4.87
CA GLU A 57 1.25 13.31 -5.47
C GLU A 57 1.17 12.86 -6.93
N ARG A 58 0.23 11.98 -7.25
CA ARG A 58 -0.07 11.57 -8.63
C ARG A 58 -0.50 12.76 -9.49
N GLU A 59 -1.37 13.62 -9.00
CA GLU A 59 -1.86 14.78 -9.78
C GLU A 59 -0.77 15.83 -10.00
N GLU A 60 0.21 15.92 -9.09
CA GLU A 60 1.37 16.81 -9.18
C GLU A 60 2.51 16.23 -10.05
N ALA A 61 2.53 14.91 -10.26
CA ALA A 61 3.57 14.23 -11.03
C ALA A 61 3.38 14.36 -12.56
N PRO A 62 4.48 14.27 -13.34
CA PRO A 62 4.40 14.14 -14.80
C PRO A 62 3.56 12.92 -15.21
N ASP A 63 2.88 13.01 -16.36
CA ASP A 63 1.99 11.93 -16.84
C ASP A 63 2.70 10.56 -16.96
N SER A 64 4.01 10.56 -17.26
CA SER A 64 4.83 9.34 -17.32
C SER A 64 4.99 8.64 -15.97
N ASP A 65 4.85 9.36 -14.86
CA ASP A 65 5.08 8.85 -13.51
C ASP A 65 3.78 8.62 -12.72
N LYS A 66 2.63 9.07 -13.23
CA LYS A 66 1.34 8.92 -12.53
C LYS A 66 1.01 7.48 -12.16
N GLN A 67 1.39 6.54 -13.02
CA GLN A 67 1.16 5.11 -12.81
C GLN A 67 2.00 4.52 -11.67
N LYS A 68 3.09 5.20 -11.27
CA LYS A 68 3.93 4.79 -10.13
C LYS A 68 3.28 5.10 -8.79
N TYR A 69 2.38 6.09 -8.70
CA TYR A 69 1.71 6.43 -7.44
C TYR A 69 0.45 5.58 -7.24
N ILE A 70 -0.41 5.57 -8.27
CA ILE A 70 -1.62 4.75 -8.31
C ILE A 70 -1.74 4.19 -9.72
N TYR A 71 -1.53 2.89 -9.82
CA TYR A 71 -1.66 2.15 -11.06
C TYR A 71 -3.13 1.97 -11.41
N MET A 72 -3.51 2.29 -12.64
CA MET A 72 -4.85 2.15 -13.18
C MET A 72 -4.79 1.82 -14.67
N ASP A 73 -5.37 0.69 -15.05
CA ASP A 73 -5.60 0.30 -16.44
C ASP A 73 -7.11 0.02 -16.71
N ASP A 74 -7.43 -0.80 -17.71
CA ASP A 74 -8.82 -1.18 -18.02
C ASP A 74 -9.41 -2.20 -17.03
N LYS A 75 -8.59 -2.90 -16.26
CA LYS A 75 -8.96 -4.06 -15.43
C LYS A 75 -8.69 -3.88 -13.95
N VAL A 76 -7.59 -3.24 -13.57
CA VAL A 76 -7.07 -3.23 -12.21
C VAL A 76 -6.65 -1.83 -11.76
N GLY A 77 -6.86 -1.60 -10.47
CA GLY A 77 -6.46 -0.39 -9.76
C GLY A 77 -5.63 -0.80 -8.55
N CYS A 78 -4.42 -0.27 -8.40
CA CYS A 78 -3.51 -0.71 -7.35
C CYS A 78 -2.65 0.43 -6.83
N PHE A 79 -2.38 0.43 -5.53
CA PHE A 79 -1.39 1.34 -4.93
C PHE A 79 -0.64 0.68 -3.77
N ASN A 80 0.56 1.16 -3.51
CA ASN A 80 1.37 0.71 -2.38
C ASN A 80 0.88 1.38 -1.09
N THR A 81 0.50 0.60 -0.09
CA THR A 81 -0.03 1.14 1.18
C THR A 81 1.04 1.76 2.06
N GLY A 82 2.32 1.55 1.75
CA GLY A 82 3.44 1.93 2.62
C GLY A 82 3.63 1.02 3.83
N LEU A 83 2.73 0.07 4.07
CA LEU A 83 2.86 -0.95 5.11
C LEU A 83 3.68 -2.14 4.62
N TYR A 84 4.28 -2.84 5.57
CA TYR A 84 5.06 -4.04 5.32
C TYR A 84 4.49 -5.20 6.13
N ASP A 85 4.52 -6.39 5.55
CA ASP A 85 4.20 -7.61 6.26
C ASP A 85 5.34 -8.02 7.23
N LYS A 86 5.11 -9.06 8.04
CA LYS A 86 6.07 -9.62 9.01
C LYS A 86 7.40 -10.04 8.38
N THR A 87 7.44 -10.22 7.05
CA THR A 87 8.63 -10.62 6.29
C THR A 87 9.23 -9.45 5.50
N TRP A 88 8.87 -8.22 5.82
CA TRP A 88 9.33 -7.01 5.15
C TRP A 88 8.96 -6.96 3.66
N GLN A 89 7.83 -7.55 3.25
CA GLN A 89 7.29 -7.33 1.92
C GLN A 89 6.27 -6.18 1.92
N PRO A 90 6.35 -5.24 0.96
CA PRO A 90 5.34 -4.20 0.76
C PRO A 90 3.94 -4.79 0.62
N ILE A 91 2.96 -4.10 1.21
CA ILE A 91 1.54 -4.43 1.09
C ILE A 91 0.87 -3.47 0.12
N TYR A 92 0.19 -4.03 -0.86
CA TYR A 92 -0.55 -3.33 -1.90
C TYR A 92 -2.06 -3.42 -1.65
N PHE A 93 -2.75 -2.32 -1.93
CA PHE A 93 -4.21 -2.27 -1.95
C PHE A 93 -4.68 -2.53 -3.38
N TYR A 94 -5.36 -3.65 -3.60
CA TYR A 94 -5.73 -4.08 -4.93
C TYR A 94 -7.24 -4.02 -5.18
N CYS A 95 -7.57 -3.45 -6.34
CA CYS A 95 -8.92 -3.34 -6.85
C CYS A 95 -9.01 -3.95 -8.26
N ILE A 96 -10.21 -4.40 -8.58
CA ILE A 96 -10.61 -4.67 -9.97
C ILE A 96 -11.56 -3.58 -10.45
N LYS A 97 -11.74 -3.49 -11.77
CA LYS A 97 -12.77 -2.64 -12.36
C LYS A 97 -14.14 -3.05 -11.84
N ASN A 98 -14.92 -2.08 -11.40
CA ASN A 98 -16.27 -2.34 -10.95
C ASN A 98 -17.17 -2.65 -12.17
N PRO A 99 -17.83 -3.82 -12.24
CA PRO A 99 -18.70 -4.15 -13.37
C PRO A 99 -20.01 -3.35 -13.38
N ILE A 100 -20.35 -2.68 -12.27
CA ILE A 100 -21.61 -1.94 -12.14
C ILE A 100 -21.39 -0.48 -12.56
N ALA A 101 -22.00 -0.10 -13.68
CA ALA A 101 -21.96 1.28 -14.16
C ALA A 101 -22.69 2.25 -13.21
N GLY A 102 -22.18 3.49 -13.09
CA GLY A 102 -22.75 4.53 -12.22
C GLY A 102 -22.33 4.45 -10.74
N PHE A 103 -21.48 3.49 -10.38
CA PHE A 103 -20.84 3.40 -9.06
C PHE A 103 -19.36 3.79 -9.15
N GLN A 104 -18.64 3.67 -8.03
CA GLN A 104 -17.18 3.82 -7.99
C GLN A 104 -16.54 2.96 -9.06
N GLU A 105 -15.55 3.52 -9.76
CA GLU A 105 -14.87 2.89 -10.88
C GLU A 105 -14.14 1.60 -10.49
N TRP A 106 -13.65 1.55 -9.25
CA TRP A 106 -12.88 0.45 -8.71
C TRP A 106 -13.65 -0.29 -7.63
N ARG A 107 -13.38 -1.58 -7.46
CA ARG A 107 -13.90 -2.39 -6.36
C ARG A 107 -12.73 -3.04 -5.63
N PHE A 108 -12.63 -2.77 -4.34
CA PHE A 108 -11.62 -3.39 -3.48
C PHE A 108 -11.80 -4.91 -3.45
N THR A 109 -10.69 -5.62 -3.58
CA THR A 109 -10.67 -7.08 -3.59
C THR A 109 -9.93 -7.63 -2.38
N ALA A 110 -8.66 -7.28 -2.25
CA ALA A 110 -7.77 -7.82 -1.23
C ALA A 110 -6.52 -6.93 -1.04
N PHE A 111 -5.80 -7.21 0.04
CA PHE A 111 -4.42 -6.78 0.21
C PHE A 111 -3.50 -7.87 -0.33
N TYR A 112 -2.47 -7.48 -1.06
CA TYR A 112 -1.43 -8.39 -1.55
C TYR A 112 -0.07 -7.96 -1.06
N ASN A 113 0.82 -8.92 -0.81
CA ASN A 113 2.24 -8.65 -0.66
C ASN A 113 3.00 -8.86 -1.99
N SER A 114 4.29 -8.57 -2.00
CA SER A 114 5.15 -8.73 -3.19
C SER A 114 5.15 -10.14 -3.79
N TYR A 115 4.87 -11.19 -3.01
CA TYR A 115 4.72 -12.54 -3.54
C TYR A 115 3.34 -12.77 -4.19
N THR A 116 2.28 -12.48 -3.45
CA THR A 116 0.90 -12.80 -3.85
C THR A 116 0.39 -11.92 -4.98
N ILE A 117 0.88 -10.67 -5.10
CA ILE A 117 0.51 -9.77 -6.20
C ILE A 117 0.94 -10.30 -7.57
N LYS A 118 1.95 -11.19 -7.64
CA LYS A 118 2.42 -11.81 -8.88
C LYS A 118 1.38 -12.72 -9.55
N PHE A 119 0.36 -13.12 -8.79
CA PHE A 119 -0.75 -13.94 -9.27
C PHE A 119 -2.02 -13.12 -9.58
N ALA A 120 -1.95 -11.79 -9.43
CA ALA A 120 -3.03 -10.88 -9.80
C ALA A 120 -2.89 -10.42 -11.25
N ASP A 121 -3.93 -9.79 -11.80
CA ASP A 121 -3.97 -9.30 -13.18
C ASP A 121 -3.22 -7.96 -13.35
N ILE A 122 -2.04 -7.84 -12.75
CA ILE A 122 -1.14 -6.69 -12.85
C ILE A 122 0.25 -7.18 -13.25
N SER A 123 0.95 -6.43 -14.11
CA SER A 123 2.32 -6.82 -14.46
C SER A 123 3.25 -6.68 -13.25
N ASN A 124 4.20 -7.61 -13.12
CA ASN A 124 5.15 -7.60 -12.01
C ASN A 124 5.97 -6.30 -11.95
N SER A 125 6.33 -5.74 -13.11
CA SER A 125 7.04 -4.47 -13.16
C SER A 125 6.18 -3.31 -12.66
N ALA A 126 4.90 -3.25 -13.07
CA ALA A 126 3.99 -2.21 -12.61
C ALA A 126 3.79 -2.27 -11.08
N ALA A 127 3.63 -3.46 -10.52
CA ALA A 127 3.51 -3.64 -9.08
C ALA A 127 4.78 -3.21 -8.32
N LEU A 128 5.96 -3.57 -8.83
CA LEU A 128 7.25 -3.20 -8.22
C LEU A 128 7.58 -1.71 -8.35
N ASP A 129 7.13 -1.06 -9.41
CA ASP A 129 7.34 0.37 -9.65
C ASP A 129 6.42 1.25 -8.78
N LEU A 130 5.48 0.67 -8.03
CA LEU A 130 4.57 1.41 -7.16
C LEU A 130 5.30 2.04 -5.97
N GLN A 131 5.26 3.36 -5.91
CA GLN A 131 5.86 4.18 -4.88
C GLN A 131 4.93 4.36 -3.67
N ARG A 132 5.57 4.56 -2.51
CA ARG A 132 4.90 4.91 -1.25
C ARG A 132 4.67 6.42 -1.19
N ALA A 133 3.67 6.83 -0.41
CA ALA A 133 3.40 8.23 -0.15
C ALA A 133 4.62 8.93 0.50
N SER A 134 4.96 10.14 0.04
CA SER A 134 6.06 10.94 0.59
C SER A 134 5.55 11.91 1.66
N TYR A 135 5.78 11.59 2.94
CA TYR A 135 5.38 12.46 4.06
C TYR A 135 6.38 13.58 4.40
N PHE A 136 7.50 13.63 3.68
CA PHE A 136 8.54 14.64 3.85
C PHE A 136 8.77 15.36 2.52
N ASP A 137 8.79 16.68 2.58
CA ASP A 137 9.05 17.53 1.41
C ASP A 137 10.56 17.72 1.18
N ASP A 138 11.35 17.71 2.26
CA ASP A 138 12.80 17.83 2.24
C ASP A 138 13.46 16.51 2.69
N PRO A 139 14.07 15.74 1.77
CA PRO A 139 14.82 14.53 2.11
C PRO A 139 15.96 14.77 3.10
N SER A 140 16.55 15.98 3.14
CA SER A 140 17.63 16.32 4.07
C SER A 140 17.16 16.45 5.52
N ALA A 141 15.84 16.54 5.75
CA ALA A 141 15.25 16.42 7.08
C ALA A 141 15.30 14.98 7.62
N LEU A 142 15.60 14.00 6.76
CA LEU A 142 15.74 12.60 7.13
C LEU A 142 17.23 12.24 7.24
N ILE A 143 17.55 11.38 8.20
CA ILE A 143 18.86 10.73 8.28
C ILE A 143 19.06 9.78 7.09
N TYR A 144 17.98 9.37 6.44
CA TYR A 144 17.96 8.41 5.34
C TYR A 144 16.88 8.75 4.30
N ASP A 145 17.26 8.79 3.02
CA ASP A 145 16.31 9.02 1.92
C ASP A 145 15.58 7.71 1.57
N ILE A 146 14.31 7.65 1.94
CA ILE A 146 13.42 6.50 1.73
C ILE A 146 13.08 6.22 0.26
N LYS A 147 13.50 7.09 -0.67
CA LYS A 147 13.30 6.95 -2.12
C LYS A 147 14.42 6.17 -2.79
N LEU A 148 15.56 5.97 -2.11
CA LEU A 148 16.70 5.23 -2.64
C LEU A 148 16.56 3.74 -2.35
N ASP A 149 17.01 2.91 -3.29
CA ASP A 149 17.08 1.46 -3.08
C ASP A 149 18.16 1.12 -2.05
N ILE A 150 17.87 0.15 -1.18
CA ILE A 150 18.85 -0.35 -0.21
C ILE A 150 19.68 -1.41 -0.91
N ILE A 151 20.98 -1.15 -1.04
CA ILE A 151 21.94 -2.13 -1.56
C ILE A 151 22.65 -2.77 -0.36
N PRO A 152 22.15 -3.91 0.17
CA PRO A 152 22.78 -4.58 1.29
C PRO A 152 24.15 -5.16 0.91
N GLN A 153 25.14 -4.99 1.78
CA GLN A 153 26.43 -5.67 1.72
C GLN A 153 26.31 -7.05 2.37
N TRP A 154 25.78 -8.01 1.62
CA TRP A 154 25.51 -9.36 2.13
C TRP A 154 26.75 -10.05 2.71
N ASP A 155 27.92 -9.83 2.11
CA ASP A 155 29.15 -10.45 2.58
C ASP A 155 29.50 -10.00 4.02
N HIS A 156 29.38 -8.71 4.31
CA HIS A 156 29.55 -8.19 5.67
C HIS A 156 28.43 -8.64 6.62
N ILE A 157 27.18 -8.66 6.16
CA ILE A 157 26.05 -9.03 7.03
C ILE A 157 26.10 -10.53 7.42
N LEU A 158 26.58 -11.39 6.53
CA LEU A 158 26.51 -12.85 6.71
C LEU A 158 27.82 -13.48 7.20
N TYR A 159 28.97 -12.89 6.89
CA TYR A 159 30.27 -13.54 7.09
C TYR A 159 31.26 -12.74 7.95
N ASP A 160 30.88 -11.55 8.44
CA ASP A 160 31.73 -10.78 9.34
C ASP A 160 31.63 -11.33 10.78
N GLU A 161 32.75 -11.83 11.31
CA GLU A 161 32.82 -12.50 12.60
C GLU A 161 32.54 -11.55 13.77
N GLU A 162 32.64 -10.23 13.59
CA GLU A 162 32.33 -9.23 14.62
C GLU A 162 30.82 -9.06 14.92
N ILE A 163 29.95 -9.66 14.11
CA ILE A 163 28.48 -9.57 14.26
C ILE A 163 27.92 -10.69 15.16
N PHE A 164 28.73 -11.69 15.55
CA PHE A 164 28.32 -12.86 16.35
C PHE A 164 29.01 -12.98 17.71
#